data_AF-A0A535WVN9-F1
#
_entry.id   AF-A0A535WVN9-F1
#
_cell.length_a   1.000
_cell.length_b   1.000
_cell.length_c   1.000
_cell.angle_alpha   90.00
_cell.angle_beta   90.00
_cell.angle_gamma   90.00
#
_symmetry.space_group_name_H-M   'P 1'
#
loop_
_entity.id
_entity.type
_entity.pdbx_description
1 polymer ?
#
loop_
_entity_poly.entity_id
_entity_poly.type
_entity_poly.pdbx_seq_one_letter_code
_entity_poly.pdbx_strand_id
1 'polypeptide(L)'
;MATVQVRYIVNDVDAATGFYCQHLGFTEVMRDSPRFAMLTRGDLRLVLSPPGGHNVGGGSTLPDGRTPEPGGWNRFAVEVVDLGETVERLRKAGVRF
;
A
#
# COMPACT_ATOMS: atom_id res chain seq x y z
N MET A 1 -9.11 -15.96 1.96
CA MET A 1 -8.96 -15.51 0.55
C MET A 1 -9.53 -14.11 0.51
N ALA A 2 -8.75 -13.10 0.13
CA ALA A 2 -9.19 -11.70 0.24
C ALA A 2 -10.48 -11.45 -0.54
N THR A 3 -11.44 -10.76 0.08
CA THR A 3 -12.75 -10.45 -0.49
C THR A 3 -12.82 -9.04 -1.08
N VAL A 4 -11.95 -8.13 -0.62
CA VAL A 4 -11.86 -6.73 -1.08
C VAL A 4 -10.45 -6.43 -1.58
N GLN A 5 -10.34 -5.70 -2.70
CA GLN A 5 -9.06 -5.27 -3.26
C GLN A 5 -9.00 -3.74 -3.41
N VAL A 6 -7.97 -3.13 -2.85
CA VAL A 6 -7.66 -1.69 -3.00
C VAL A 6 -6.40 -1.54 -3.85
N ARG A 7 -6.49 -0.76 -4.93
CA ARG A 7 -5.31 -0.30 -5.68
C ARG A 7 -4.80 0.98 -5.04
N TYR A 8 -3.53 0.99 -4.67
CA TYR A 8 -2.93 2.07 -3.90
C TYR A 8 -1.61 2.50 -4.53
N ILE A 9 -1.54 3.79 -4.86
CA ILE A 9 -0.39 4.36 -5.56
C ILE A 9 0.61 4.87 -4.53
N VAL A 10 1.88 4.49 -4.68
CA VAL A 10 2.96 4.80 -3.73
C VAL A 10 4.21 5.30 -4.46
N ASN A 11 4.99 6.21 -3.87
CA ASN A 11 6.23 6.66 -4.51
C ASN A 11 7.31 5.57 -4.58
N ASP A 12 7.32 4.69 -3.58
CA ASP A 12 8.30 3.62 -3.43
C ASP A 12 7.57 2.35 -2.97
N VAL A 13 7.56 1.32 -3.82
CA VAL A 13 6.88 0.04 -3.57
C VAL A 13 7.59 -0.76 -2.50
N ASP A 14 8.91 -0.70 -2.41
CA ASP A 14 9.70 -1.48 -1.45
C ASP A 14 9.56 -0.87 -0.05
N ALA A 15 9.66 0.46 0.06
CA ALA A 15 9.41 1.16 1.30
C ALA A 15 7.97 0.93 1.80
N ALA A 16 6.98 1.00 0.91
CA ALA A 16 5.58 0.75 1.26
C ALA A 16 5.35 -0.70 1.70
N THR A 17 5.87 -1.68 0.96
CA THR A 17 5.78 -3.10 1.36
C THR A 17 6.42 -3.34 2.71
N GLY A 18 7.64 -2.82 2.94
CA GLY A 18 8.32 -2.93 4.23
C GLY A 18 7.46 -2.38 5.35
N PHE A 19 6.90 -1.18 5.16
CA PHE A 19 6.00 -0.56 6.13
C PHE A 19 4.77 -1.43 6.44
N TYR A 20 4.02 -1.87 5.43
CA TYR A 20 2.79 -2.63 5.65
C TYR A 20 3.05 -4.02 6.24
N CYS A 21 4.07 -4.72 5.76
CA CYS A 21 4.38 -6.07 6.23
C CYS A 21 4.99 -6.06 7.63
N GLN A 22 6.00 -5.22 7.87
CA GLN A 22 6.71 -5.21 9.16
C GLN A 22 5.90 -4.53 10.27
N HIS A 23 5.14 -3.50 9.94
CA HIS A 23 4.46 -2.71 10.95
C HIS A 23 2.96 -2.94 11.03
N LEU A 24 2.28 -3.26 9.94
CA LEU A 24 0.81 -3.35 9.93
C LEU A 24 0.30 -4.78 9.72
N GLY A 25 1.17 -5.79 9.79
CA GLY A 25 0.79 -7.20 9.78
C GLY A 25 0.22 -7.68 8.45
N PHE A 26 0.63 -7.04 7.35
CA PHE A 26 0.33 -7.55 6.02
C PHE A 26 1.31 -8.68 5.66
N THR A 27 0.87 -9.55 4.77
CA THR A 27 1.70 -10.58 4.14
C THR A 27 1.86 -10.27 2.66
N GLU A 28 3.09 -10.27 2.15
CA GLU A 28 3.32 -10.21 0.71
C GLU A 28 2.91 -11.53 0.06
N VAL A 29 2.04 -11.47 -0.93
CA VAL A 29 1.53 -12.65 -1.65
C VAL A 29 1.98 -12.69 -3.12
N MET A 30 2.44 -11.56 -3.66
CA MET A 30 3.01 -11.51 -5.01
C MET A 30 3.96 -10.33 -5.16
N ARG A 31 5.12 -10.59 -5.75
CA ARG A 31 6.10 -9.61 -6.19
C ARG A 31 6.64 -10.02 -7.55
N ASP A 32 6.07 -9.43 -8.59
CA ASP A 32 6.39 -9.75 -9.98
C ASP A 32 7.37 -8.74 -10.60
N SER A 33 7.54 -7.57 -9.97
CA SER A 33 8.56 -6.59 -10.36
C SER A 33 8.89 -5.63 -9.21
N PRO A 34 9.99 -4.87 -9.29
CA PRO A 34 10.26 -3.77 -8.37
C PRO A 34 9.19 -2.67 -8.37
N ARG A 35 8.33 -2.62 -9.40
CA ARG A 35 7.25 -1.63 -9.54
C ARG A 35 5.89 -2.17 -9.11
N PHE A 36 5.81 -3.37 -8.55
CA PHE A 36 4.54 -3.98 -8.21
C PHE A 36 4.64 -4.90 -6.99
N ALA A 37 3.72 -4.74 -6.05
CA ALA A 37 3.53 -5.68 -4.96
C ALA A 37 2.04 -5.91 -4.66
N MET A 38 1.70 -7.12 -4.25
CA MET A 38 0.38 -7.46 -3.73
C MET A 38 0.52 -7.98 -2.31
N LEU A 39 -0.19 -7.33 -1.39
CA LEU A 39 -0.18 -7.64 0.03
C LEU A 39 -1.58 -8.06 0.47
N THR A 40 -1.68 -8.87 1.52
CA THR A 40 -2.96 -9.26 2.12
C THR A 40 -2.95 -9.14 3.63
N ARG A 41 -4.07 -8.74 4.21
CA ARG A 41 -4.35 -8.83 5.65
C ARG A 41 -5.82 -9.18 5.85
N GLY A 42 -6.08 -10.40 6.35
CA GLY A 42 -7.44 -10.93 6.44
C GLY A 42 -8.15 -10.88 5.08
N ASP A 43 -9.25 -10.15 5.03
CA ASP A 43 -10.10 -9.99 3.85
C ASP A 43 -9.64 -8.88 2.89
N LEU A 44 -8.68 -8.05 3.29
CA LEU A 44 -8.16 -6.96 2.49
C LEU A 44 -6.95 -7.41 1.67
N ARG A 45 -6.99 -7.14 0.36
CA ARG A 45 -5.84 -7.14 -0.53
C ARG A 45 -5.46 -5.72 -0.90
N LEU A 46 -4.19 -5.38 -0.71
CA LEU A 46 -3.60 -4.10 -1.09
C LEU A 46 -2.66 -4.31 -2.27
N VAL A 47 -2.92 -3.62 -3.39
CA VAL A 47 -2.10 -3.70 -4.60
C VAL A 47 -1.34 -2.40 -4.77
N LEU A 48 -0.02 -2.46 -4.68
CA LEU A 48 0.89 -1.33 -4.69
C LEU A 48 1.52 -1.14 -6.08
N SER A 49 1.50 0.09 -6.57
CA SER A 49 2.15 0.49 -7.83
C SER A 49 2.62 1.94 -7.78
N PRO A 50 3.73 2.30 -8.46
CA PRO A 50 4.17 3.68 -8.56
C PRO A 50 3.30 4.53 -9.48
N PRO A 51 3.28 5.86 -9.30
CA PRO A 51 2.63 6.77 -10.24
C PRO A 51 3.37 6.78 -11.58
N GLY A 52 2.61 6.89 -12.67
CA GLY A 52 3.14 7.13 -14.01
C GLY A 52 3.74 5.89 -14.68
N GLY A 53 3.44 5.75 -15.98
CA GLY A 53 3.95 4.70 -16.84
C GLY A 53 2.85 4.00 -17.64
N HIS A 54 3.25 3.36 -18.74
CA HIS A 54 2.41 2.39 -19.43
C HIS A 54 2.54 1.04 -18.69
N ASN A 55 1.42 0.34 -18.51
CA ASN A 55 1.37 -1.00 -17.88
C ASN A 55 1.78 -1.08 -16.40
N VAL A 56 1.72 0.02 -15.63
CA VAL A 56 1.97 0.00 -14.16
C VAL A 56 0.70 -0.28 -13.33
N GLY A 57 -0.34 -0.83 -13.94
CA GLY A 57 -1.60 -1.14 -13.28
C GLY A 57 -2.35 0.13 -12.84
N GLY A 58 -2.68 0.22 -11.54
CA GLY A 58 -3.49 1.31 -10.99
C GLY A 58 -2.85 2.71 -11.04
N GLY A 59 -1.53 2.81 -11.24
CA GLY A 59 -0.80 4.08 -11.39
C GLY A 59 -0.64 4.56 -12.83
N SER A 60 -1.29 3.92 -13.80
CA SER A 60 -1.13 4.26 -15.23
C SER A 60 -1.65 5.67 -15.52
N THR A 61 -1.00 6.36 -16.47
CA THR A 61 -1.44 7.68 -16.95
C THR A 61 -2.87 7.60 -17.49
N LEU A 62 -3.71 8.55 -17.10
CA LEU A 62 -5.11 8.61 -17.51
C LEU A 62 -5.22 9.02 -19.00
N PRO A 63 -6.35 8.70 -19.67
CA PRO A 63 -6.56 9.06 -21.08
C PRO A 63 -6.44 10.56 -21.39
N ASP A 64 -6.64 11.42 -20.38
CA ASP A 64 -6.50 12.88 -20.47
C ASP A 64 -5.06 13.39 -20.20
N GLY A 65 -4.09 12.48 -20.07
CA GLY A 65 -2.68 12.79 -19.86
C GLY A 65 -2.27 13.03 -18.41
N ARG A 66 -3.21 13.01 -17.45
CA ARG A 66 -2.88 13.19 -16.03
C ARG A 66 -2.25 11.94 -15.43
N THR A 67 -1.28 12.14 -14.55
CA THR A 67 -0.65 11.07 -13.77
C THR A 67 -1.28 11.01 -12.38
N PRO A 68 -1.78 9.85 -11.93
CA PRO A 68 -2.25 9.68 -10.56
C PRO A 68 -1.13 9.93 -9.54
N GLU A 69 -1.43 10.58 -8.42
CA GLU A 69 -0.45 10.85 -7.35
C GLU A 69 -0.77 10.04 -6.08
N PRO A 70 0.26 9.58 -5.32
CA PRO A 70 0.05 9.01 -3.99
C PRO A 70 -0.69 9.97 -3.07
N GLY A 71 -1.59 9.43 -2.25
CA GLY A 71 -2.24 10.21 -1.20
C GLY A 71 -3.39 11.12 -1.62
N GLY A 72 -3.91 11.02 -2.86
CA GLY A 72 -5.07 11.78 -3.36
C GLY A 72 -6.37 11.67 -2.51
N TRP A 73 -7.46 11.11 -3.04
CA TRP A 73 -8.74 10.97 -2.30
C TRP A 73 -8.99 9.57 -1.72
N ASN A 74 -8.13 8.59 -2.04
CA ASN A 74 -8.30 7.22 -1.57
C ASN A 74 -7.85 7.09 -0.12
N ARG A 75 -8.78 6.66 0.73
CA ARG A 75 -8.52 6.26 2.12
C ARG A 75 -9.04 4.85 2.31
N PHE A 76 -8.29 4.03 3.02
CA PHE A 76 -8.76 2.78 3.60
C PHE A 76 -8.33 2.77 5.07
N ALA A 77 -9.14 2.15 5.91
CA ALA A 77 -8.83 2.00 7.33
C ALA A 77 -8.25 0.60 7.56
N VAL A 78 -7.31 0.52 8.50
CA VAL A 78 -6.75 -0.74 8.97
C VAL A 78 -7.17 -0.90 10.42
N GLU A 79 -8.00 -1.90 10.70
CA GLU A 79 -8.42 -2.20 12.06
C GLU A 79 -7.24 -2.74 12.87
N VAL A 80 -7.11 -2.33 14.13
CA VAL A 80 -6.08 -2.78 15.06
C VAL A 80 -6.72 -3.06 16.40
N VAL A 81 -6.14 -4.01 17.15
CA VAL A 81 -6.67 -4.43 18.45
C VAL A 81 -6.59 -3.29 19.47
N ASP A 82 -5.44 -2.62 19.52
CA ASP A 82 -5.22 -1.45 20.37
C ASP A 82 -4.49 -0.37 19.55
N LEU A 83 -5.14 0.79 19.41
CA LEU A 83 -4.59 1.91 18.66
C LEU A 83 -3.40 2.56 19.38
N GLY A 84 -3.46 2.68 20.71
CA GLY A 84 -2.40 3.30 21.51
C GLY A 84 -1.12 2.49 21.46
N GLU A 85 -1.21 1.18 21.68
CA GLU A 85 -0.08 0.25 21.57
C GLU A 85 0.51 0.27 20.15
N THR A 86 -0.36 0.26 19.12
CA THR A 86 0.08 0.32 17.73
C THR A 86 0.86 1.60 17.44
N VAL A 87 0.33 2.76 17.85
CA VAL A 87 0.98 4.07 17.66
C VAL A 87 2.33 4.12 18.38
N GLU A 88 2.41 3.65 19.61
CA GLU A 88 3.67 3.62 20.36
C GLU A 88 4.71 2.69 19.73
N ARG A 89 4.29 1.53 19.24
CA ARG A 89 5.18 0.62 18.49
C ARG A 89 5.71 1.27 17.21
N LEU A 90 4.86 1.95 16.45
CA LEU A 90 5.26 2.68 15.24
C LEU A 90 6.26 3.80 15.54
N ARG A 91 6.01 4.59 16.58
CA ARG A 91 6.94 5.65 17.03
C ARG A 91 8.30 5.08 17.45
N LYS A 92 8.32 4.00 18.25
CA LYS A 92 9.56 3.32 18.66
C LYS A 92 10.35 2.75 17.47
N ALA A 93 9.66 2.36 16.41
CA ALA A 93 10.27 1.91 15.16
C ALA A 93 10.73 3.06 14.25
N GLY A 94 10.55 4.32 14.65
CA GLY A 94 10.97 5.50 13.87
C GLY A 94 10.05 5.83 12.68
N VAL A 95 8.85 5.25 12.63
CA VAL A 95 7.87 5.51 11.57
C VAL A 95 7.35 6.95 11.69
N ARG A 96 7.28 7.65 10.55
CA ARG A 96 6.66 8.98 10.45
C ARG A 96 5.23 8.83 9.94
N PHE A 97 4.28 9.44 10.64
CA PHE A 97 2.86 9.52 10.28
C PHE A 97 2.27 10.85 10.76
#